data_AF-A0A848YTZ9-F1
#
_entry.id   AF-A0A848YTZ9-F1
#
_cell.length_a   1.000
_cell.length_b   1.000
_cell.length_c   1.000
_cell.angle_alpha   90.00
_cell.angle_beta   90.00
_cell.angle_gamma   90.00
#
_symmetry.space_group_name_H-M   'P 1'
#
loop_
_entity.id
_entity.type
_entity.pdbx_description
1 polymer ?
#
loop_
_entity_poly.entity_id
_entity_poly.type
_entity_poly.pdbx_seq_one_letter_code
_entity_poly.pdbx_strand_id
1 'polypeptide(L)'
;MTTITALIFAAACYGVATMLAPDTEGRADIIIIDAVAAFGDLERSGVIFYHSRHTQALEKSGKDCSACHQTMDGRLSPKFMRVEDISRSMVMDTYHDNCISCHQDTLDAGEKSGPVTCGECHIRESAPMSTRRPMGLDKSLHYRHAKALDNKCEQCHHEYDEGAKKLFYAEGKEGACLYCHRTTAEENRISLKDASHQDCIGCHLERTAKNLDAGPVTCLGCHDPAEQKIIEKADNLPRLKRKQPDAVLLRAASAGDGGLQSRMDAVAFNHKAHEAYNDSCKVCHHAELMDCRSCHTQTGSEKGNHIKLERAMHQTGVDTSCIGCHTREQQAIECAGCHSAIVKSPPQQQAYCKTCHATPSTAVTAAGNPAQVETARIAQQQLDSRKPMYGTYADADIPDIVIIGQLVSQYEAVELPHRKIVTTLVRNLENSKLAAYFHADPGTVCQGCHHNSPPAEKPPLCASCHGVPFDEKNPSKPGLSGAYHQQCMNCHDRMGIVKPDSRDCESCHKEKK
;
A
#
# COMPACT_ATOMS: atom_id res chain seq x y z
N MET A 1 -60.18 -26.38 -56.82
CA MET A 1 -59.30 -26.69 -55.67
C MET A 1 -57.96 -26.05 -55.94
N THR A 2 -57.73 -24.91 -55.30
CA THR A 2 -56.49 -24.13 -55.31
C THR A 2 -55.41 -24.89 -54.54
N THR A 3 -54.27 -25.15 -55.18
CA THR A 3 -53.02 -25.53 -54.50
C THR A 3 -51.93 -24.58 -54.97
N ILE A 4 -51.51 -23.72 -54.05
CA ILE A 4 -50.41 -22.77 -54.18
C ILE A 4 -49.14 -23.52 -53.77
N THR A 5 -48.21 -23.69 -54.70
CA THR A 5 -46.89 -24.26 -54.42
C THR A 5 -45.93 -23.11 -54.12
N ALA A 6 -45.57 -22.95 -52.84
CA ALA A 6 -44.59 -21.96 -52.40
C ALA A 6 -43.17 -22.44 -52.70
N LEU A 7 -42.44 -21.68 -53.52
CA LEU A 7 -41.00 -21.83 -53.74
C LEU A 7 -40.24 -21.17 -52.57
N ILE A 8 -39.53 -21.97 -51.78
CA ILE A 8 -38.61 -21.51 -50.75
C ILE A 8 -37.25 -21.26 -51.40
N PHE A 9 -36.82 -20.00 -51.46
CA PHE A 9 -35.45 -19.63 -51.82
C PHE A 9 -34.52 -19.91 -50.63
N ALA A 10 -33.55 -20.82 -50.83
CA ALA A 10 -32.43 -20.99 -49.90
C ALA A 10 -31.39 -19.89 -50.15
N ALA A 11 -31.25 -18.96 -49.21
CA ALA A 11 -30.16 -17.99 -49.21
C ALA A 11 -28.89 -18.65 -48.65
N ALA A 12 -27.89 -18.84 -49.50
CA ALA A 12 -26.55 -19.23 -49.07
C ALA A 12 -25.89 -18.06 -48.33
N CYS A 13 -25.77 -18.17 -47.00
CA CYS A 13 -24.96 -17.25 -46.22
C CYS A 13 -23.48 -17.60 -46.42
N TYR A 14 -22.78 -16.75 -47.18
CA TYR A 14 -21.31 -16.74 -47.20
C TYR A 14 -20.79 -16.41 -45.80
N GLY A 15 -19.82 -17.21 -45.35
CA GLY A 15 -19.25 -17.16 -44.01
C GLY A 15 -18.74 -15.76 -43.66
N VAL A 16 -19.32 -15.20 -42.61
CA VAL A 16 -18.78 -14.04 -41.90
C VAL A 16 -17.47 -14.50 -41.26
N ALA A 17 -16.36 -13.87 -41.65
CA ALA A 17 -15.09 -14.00 -40.95
C ALA A 17 -15.36 -13.79 -39.46
N THR A 18 -15.05 -14.79 -38.65
CA THR A 18 -15.19 -14.73 -37.20
C THR A 18 -14.25 -13.65 -36.70
N MET A 19 -14.76 -12.43 -36.53
CA MET A 19 -14.09 -11.42 -35.74
C MET A 19 -13.88 -12.02 -34.35
N LEU A 20 -12.61 -12.19 -33.98
CA LEU A 20 -12.23 -12.61 -32.64
C LEU A 20 -12.96 -11.69 -31.66
N ALA A 21 -13.73 -12.27 -30.74
CA ALA A 21 -14.38 -11.53 -29.68
C ALA A 21 -13.33 -10.65 -28.97
N PRO A 22 -13.65 -9.40 -28.64
CA PRO A 22 -12.73 -8.57 -27.87
C PRO A 22 -12.43 -9.27 -26.54
N ASP A 23 -11.14 -9.34 -26.17
CA ASP A 23 -10.71 -9.74 -24.83
C ASP A 23 -11.34 -8.74 -23.83
N THR A 24 -12.46 -9.13 -23.23
CA THR A 24 -13.14 -8.34 -22.18
C THR A 24 -12.48 -8.53 -20.81
N GLU A 25 -11.56 -9.48 -20.68
CA GLU A 25 -10.73 -9.68 -19.50
C GLU A 25 -9.52 -8.75 -19.54
N GLY A 26 -9.34 -7.94 -18.50
CA GLY A 26 -8.24 -6.99 -18.42
C GLY A 26 -6.87 -7.66 -18.38
N ARG A 27 -5.82 -6.97 -18.85
CA ARG A 27 -4.49 -7.58 -19.10
C ARG A 27 -3.32 -6.82 -18.49
N ALA A 28 -2.30 -7.58 -18.07
CA ALA A 28 -1.07 -7.06 -17.44
C ALA A 28 0.13 -6.95 -18.41
N ASP A 29 0.00 -7.39 -19.66
CA ASP A 29 1.06 -7.44 -20.68
C ASP A 29 0.90 -6.40 -21.81
N ILE A 30 -0.01 -5.44 -21.63
CA ILE A 30 -0.22 -4.34 -22.58
C ILE A 30 0.92 -3.33 -22.46
N ILE A 31 1.55 -3.01 -23.58
CA ILE A 31 2.51 -1.93 -23.74
C ILE A 31 1.93 -0.92 -24.71
N ILE A 32 1.79 0.33 -24.28
CA ILE A 32 1.52 1.43 -25.21
C ILE A 32 2.88 1.91 -25.72
N ILE A 33 3.11 1.73 -27.02
CA ILE A 33 4.33 2.18 -27.69
C ILE A 33 4.10 3.64 -28.11
N ASP A 34 4.69 4.55 -27.35
CA ASP A 34 4.66 5.99 -27.52
C ASP A 34 6.05 6.62 -27.41
N ALA A 35 7.12 5.82 -27.54
CA ALA A 35 8.51 6.26 -27.30
C ALA A 35 8.91 7.51 -28.11
N VAL A 36 8.35 7.71 -29.30
CA VAL A 36 8.61 8.90 -30.13
C VAL A 36 8.06 10.21 -29.54
N ALA A 37 7.18 10.14 -28.53
CA ALA A 37 6.68 11.29 -27.76
C ALA A 37 7.80 12.02 -27.02
N ALA A 38 8.91 11.33 -26.71
CA ALA A 38 10.10 11.96 -26.13
C ALA A 38 10.73 13.03 -27.04
N PHE A 39 10.42 13.01 -28.34
CA PHE A 39 10.92 13.96 -29.34
C PHE A 39 9.86 15.00 -29.78
N GLY A 40 8.76 15.13 -29.05
CA GLY A 40 7.65 16.04 -29.35
C GLY A 40 6.34 15.30 -29.66
N ASP A 41 5.31 16.06 -30.02
CA ASP A 41 3.95 15.56 -30.13
C ASP A 41 3.81 14.37 -31.10
N LEU A 42 2.88 13.48 -30.77
CA LEU A 42 2.57 12.31 -31.59
C LEU A 42 1.66 12.71 -32.77
N GLU A 43 2.03 12.29 -33.98
CA GLU A 43 1.21 12.48 -35.19
C GLU A 43 0.06 11.47 -35.29
N ARG A 44 0.19 10.34 -34.59
CA ARG A 44 -0.78 9.24 -34.53
C ARG A 44 -0.91 8.74 -33.09
N SER A 45 -1.98 7.99 -32.79
CA SER A 45 -2.12 7.32 -31.49
C SER A 45 -0.95 6.38 -31.22
N GLY A 46 -0.58 6.22 -29.94
CA GLY A 46 0.38 5.20 -29.53
C GLY A 46 -0.10 3.80 -29.93
N VAL A 47 0.85 2.92 -30.26
CA VAL A 47 0.52 1.55 -30.72
C VAL A 47 0.28 0.66 -29.51
N ILE A 48 -0.87 -0.03 -29.49
CA ILE A 48 -1.19 -1.00 -28.44
C ILE A 48 -0.49 -2.33 -28.78
N PHE A 49 0.53 -2.66 -28.00
CA PHE A 49 1.32 -3.87 -28.17
C PHE A 49 1.05 -4.87 -27.06
N TYR A 50 0.86 -6.13 -27.46
CA TYR A 50 0.49 -7.24 -26.60
C TYR A 50 1.67 -8.18 -26.43
N HIS A 51 2.50 -7.95 -25.40
CA HIS A 51 3.80 -8.61 -25.31
C HIS A 51 3.71 -10.13 -25.16
N SER A 52 2.77 -10.64 -24.35
CA SER A 52 2.62 -12.09 -24.15
C SER A 52 2.17 -12.81 -25.42
N ARG A 53 1.35 -12.16 -26.26
CA ARG A 53 0.94 -12.74 -27.57
C ARG A 53 2.14 -12.91 -28.50
N HIS A 54 3.04 -11.94 -28.53
CA HIS A 54 4.25 -12.01 -29.36
C HIS A 54 5.22 -13.06 -28.83
N THR A 55 5.51 -13.08 -27.53
CA THR A 55 6.41 -14.10 -26.97
C THR A 55 5.88 -15.52 -27.17
N GLN A 56 4.58 -15.76 -26.99
CA GLN A 56 3.98 -17.08 -27.22
C GLN A 56 4.00 -17.50 -28.70
N ALA A 57 3.92 -16.55 -29.64
CA ALA A 57 4.03 -16.85 -31.06
C ALA A 57 5.48 -17.19 -31.44
N LEU A 58 6.44 -16.37 -30.98
CA LEU A 58 7.87 -16.56 -31.26
C LEU A 58 8.42 -17.87 -30.66
N GLU A 59 8.00 -18.22 -29.44
CA GLU A 59 8.39 -19.47 -28.77
C GLU A 59 7.98 -20.70 -29.59
N LYS A 60 6.78 -20.70 -30.19
CA LYS A 60 6.30 -21.79 -31.07
C LYS A 60 7.16 -21.94 -32.33
N SER A 61 7.78 -20.86 -32.78
CA SER A 61 8.70 -20.83 -33.92
C SER A 61 10.17 -21.04 -33.50
N GLY A 62 10.43 -21.40 -32.24
CA GLY A 62 11.78 -21.62 -31.71
C GLY A 62 12.64 -20.36 -31.62
N LYS A 63 12.03 -19.17 -31.67
CA LYS A 63 12.70 -17.87 -31.50
C LYS A 63 12.64 -17.43 -30.04
N ASP A 64 13.67 -16.72 -29.60
CA ASP A 64 13.77 -16.20 -28.24
C ASP A 64 13.69 -14.65 -28.21
N CYS A 65 14.05 -14.06 -27.06
CA CYS A 65 14.02 -12.61 -26.87
C CYS A 65 14.91 -11.85 -27.86
N SER A 66 15.98 -12.47 -28.37
CA SER A 66 16.93 -11.83 -29.31
C SER A 66 16.29 -11.49 -30.66
N ALA A 67 15.12 -12.07 -30.97
CA ALA A 67 14.34 -11.71 -32.15
C ALA A 67 13.83 -10.25 -32.11
N CYS A 68 13.77 -9.62 -30.93
CA CYS A 68 13.23 -8.27 -30.75
C CYS A 68 14.09 -7.36 -29.87
N HIS A 69 15.07 -7.92 -29.15
CA HIS A 69 15.86 -7.20 -28.17
C HIS A 69 17.36 -7.38 -28.40
N GLN A 70 18.08 -6.25 -28.42
CA GLN A 70 19.54 -6.25 -28.54
C GLN A 70 20.21 -6.48 -27.18
N THR A 71 21.40 -7.07 -27.20
CA THR A 71 22.23 -7.24 -26.00
C THR A 71 23.31 -6.17 -25.95
N MET A 72 23.50 -5.55 -24.78
CA MET A 72 24.58 -4.59 -24.51
C MET A 72 25.24 -4.98 -23.18
N ASP A 73 26.57 -5.13 -23.18
CA ASP A 73 27.35 -5.55 -22.01
C ASP A 73 26.83 -6.82 -21.33
N GLY A 74 26.38 -7.79 -22.14
CA GLY A 74 25.81 -9.05 -21.66
C GLY A 74 24.38 -8.96 -21.12
N ARG A 75 23.76 -7.77 -21.13
CA ARG A 75 22.38 -7.55 -20.68
C ARG A 75 21.45 -7.26 -21.84
N LEU A 76 20.24 -7.84 -21.77
CA LEU A 76 19.21 -7.60 -22.77
C LEU A 76 18.62 -6.19 -22.58
N SER A 77 18.62 -5.40 -23.65
CA SER A 77 17.95 -4.10 -23.67
C SER A 77 16.43 -4.29 -23.69
N PRO A 78 15.66 -3.65 -22.81
CA PRO A 78 14.20 -3.71 -22.84
C PRO A 78 13.60 -2.90 -24.00
N LYS A 79 14.42 -2.13 -24.73
CA LYS A 79 13.98 -1.39 -25.92
C LYS A 79 13.88 -2.34 -27.11
N PHE A 80 12.91 -2.08 -27.98
CA PHE A 80 12.69 -2.86 -29.20
C PHE A 80 13.77 -2.53 -30.24
N MET A 81 14.56 -3.55 -30.62
CA MET A 81 15.58 -3.53 -31.66
C MET A 81 16.61 -2.39 -31.56
N ARG A 82 16.90 -1.92 -30.34
CA ARG A 82 17.88 -0.86 -30.07
C ARG A 82 18.36 -0.85 -28.62
N VAL A 83 19.39 -0.06 -28.33
CA VAL A 83 19.94 0.17 -26.97
C VAL A 83 19.71 1.59 -26.46
N GLU A 84 19.55 2.57 -27.36
CA GLU A 84 19.32 3.98 -27.04
C GLU A 84 18.31 4.63 -28.00
N ASP A 85 17.72 5.76 -27.59
CA ASP A 85 16.81 6.57 -28.41
C ASP A 85 17.58 7.78 -28.96
N ILE A 86 18.08 7.70 -30.19
CA ILE A 86 18.97 8.73 -30.78
C ILE A 86 18.18 9.88 -31.41
N SER A 87 17.20 9.56 -32.26
CA SER A 87 16.38 10.54 -32.96
C SER A 87 14.97 10.03 -33.21
N ARG A 88 14.03 10.97 -33.44
CA ARG A 88 12.64 10.64 -33.78
C ARG A 88 12.54 9.71 -34.99
N SER A 89 13.26 10.02 -36.07
CA SER A 89 13.24 9.22 -37.30
C SER A 89 13.77 7.83 -37.05
N MET A 90 14.94 7.69 -36.42
CA MET A 90 15.52 6.37 -36.14
C MET A 90 14.60 5.51 -35.29
N VAL A 91 14.00 6.05 -34.23
CA VAL A 91 13.09 5.28 -33.37
C VAL A 91 11.85 4.86 -34.16
N MET A 92 11.28 5.75 -34.96
CA MET A 92 10.12 5.46 -35.80
C MET A 92 10.44 4.39 -36.86
N ASP A 93 11.54 4.55 -37.59
CA ASP A 93 11.99 3.63 -38.64
C ASP A 93 12.30 2.25 -38.04
N THR A 94 12.94 2.20 -36.87
CA THR A 94 13.17 0.94 -36.13
C THR A 94 11.86 0.19 -35.86
N TYR A 95 10.79 0.90 -35.46
CA TYR A 95 9.50 0.26 -35.27
C TYR A 95 8.88 -0.20 -36.59
N HIS A 96 8.81 0.66 -37.61
CA HIS A 96 8.17 0.31 -38.86
C HIS A 96 8.90 -0.82 -39.58
N ASP A 97 10.21 -0.72 -39.76
CA ASP A 97 11.01 -1.67 -40.51
C ASP A 97 10.95 -3.06 -39.88
N ASN A 98 11.17 -3.17 -38.57
CA ASN A 98 11.25 -4.47 -37.90
C ASN A 98 9.86 -5.09 -37.64
N CYS A 99 8.86 -4.29 -37.24
CA CYS A 99 7.52 -4.82 -37.01
C CYS A 99 6.88 -5.28 -38.32
N ILE A 100 6.90 -4.42 -39.35
CA ILE A 100 6.22 -4.71 -40.63
C ILE A 100 6.94 -5.83 -41.37
N SER A 101 8.28 -5.86 -41.38
CA SER A 101 9.02 -6.96 -42.02
C SER A 101 8.67 -8.31 -41.40
N CYS A 102 8.72 -8.43 -40.06
CA CYS A 102 8.37 -9.69 -39.41
C CYS A 102 6.92 -10.10 -39.69
N HIS A 103 5.99 -9.14 -39.70
CA HIS A 103 4.59 -9.43 -40.02
C HIS A 103 4.42 -9.85 -41.48
N GLN A 104 5.11 -9.21 -42.42
CA GLN A 104 5.06 -9.56 -43.84
C GLN A 104 5.63 -10.96 -44.09
N ASP A 105 6.81 -11.27 -43.53
CA ASP A 105 7.45 -12.58 -43.66
C ASP A 105 6.55 -13.71 -43.10
N THR A 106 5.89 -13.46 -41.97
CA THR A 106 4.96 -14.42 -41.35
C THR A 106 3.70 -14.61 -42.19
N LEU A 107 3.20 -13.54 -42.82
CA LEU A 107 2.05 -13.59 -43.71
C LEU A 107 2.40 -14.36 -45.01
N ASP A 108 3.58 -14.11 -45.57
CA ASP A 108 4.08 -14.77 -46.77
C ASP A 108 4.34 -16.28 -46.54
N ALA A 109 4.67 -16.65 -45.30
CA ALA A 109 4.74 -18.05 -44.85
C ALA A 109 3.35 -18.71 -44.67
N GLY A 110 2.25 -17.98 -44.86
CA GLY A 110 0.89 -18.48 -44.68
C GLY A 110 0.47 -18.66 -43.21
N GLU A 111 1.21 -18.07 -42.27
CA GLU A 111 0.94 -18.14 -40.85
C GLU A 111 0.07 -16.97 -40.37
N LYS A 112 -0.52 -17.10 -39.17
CA LYS A 112 -1.30 -16.03 -38.56
C LYS A 112 -0.36 -14.90 -38.14
N SER A 113 -0.42 -13.79 -38.86
CA SER A 113 0.43 -12.62 -38.66
C SER A 113 -0.28 -11.42 -38.02
N GLY A 114 0.51 -10.42 -37.65
CA GLY A 114 0.04 -9.10 -37.24
C GLY A 114 -0.20 -8.14 -38.42
N PRO A 115 -0.59 -6.90 -38.11
CA PRO A 115 -0.90 -5.88 -39.12
C PRO A 115 0.32 -5.42 -39.94
N VAL A 116 0.12 -5.19 -41.23
CA VAL A 116 1.13 -4.62 -42.15
C VAL A 116 0.76 -3.22 -42.65
N THR A 117 -0.37 -2.67 -42.21
CA THR A 117 -0.84 -1.33 -42.59
C THR A 117 -0.91 -0.36 -41.40
N CYS A 118 -0.77 0.93 -41.66
CA CYS A 118 -0.68 1.96 -40.62
C CYS A 118 -1.90 2.00 -39.69
N GLY A 119 -3.11 1.83 -40.25
CA GLY A 119 -4.37 2.00 -39.53
C GLY A 119 -4.72 0.87 -38.57
N GLU A 120 -4.09 -0.30 -38.75
CA GLU A 120 -4.32 -1.47 -37.91
C GLU A 120 -3.38 -1.50 -36.69
N CYS A 121 -2.23 -0.79 -36.76
CA CYS A 121 -1.35 -0.55 -35.61
C CYS A 121 -1.76 0.70 -34.82
N HIS A 122 -1.96 1.81 -35.51
CA HIS A 122 -2.32 3.11 -34.91
C HIS A 122 -3.83 3.27 -34.78
N ILE A 123 -4.45 2.36 -34.04
CA ILE A 123 -5.89 2.40 -33.78
C ILE A 123 -6.25 3.55 -32.84
N ARG A 124 -7.41 4.17 -33.05
CA ARG A 124 -7.95 5.26 -32.20
C ARG A 124 -8.80 4.73 -31.03
N GLU A 125 -9.03 3.43 -30.97
CA GLU A 125 -9.77 2.79 -29.89
C GLU A 125 -8.96 2.81 -28.59
N SER A 126 -9.65 2.88 -27.46
CA SER A 126 -9.01 2.77 -26.16
C SER A 126 -8.46 1.36 -25.96
N ALA A 127 -7.23 1.27 -25.46
CA ALA A 127 -6.66 -0.02 -25.05
C ALA A 127 -7.61 -0.75 -24.08
N PRO A 128 -7.64 -2.09 -24.09
CA PRO A 128 -8.34 -2.85 -23.07
C PRO A 128 -7.87 -2.43 -21.67
N MET A 129 -8.75 -2.62 -20.68
CA MET A 129 -8.43 -2.27 -19.30
C MET A 129 -7.14 -2.98 -18.85
N SER A 130 -6.16 -2.20 -18.38
CA SER A 130 -4.94 -2.79 -17.81
C SER A 130 -5.20 -3.28 -16.39
N THR A 131 -4.83 -4.53 -16.12
CA THR A 131 -4.82 -5.12 -14.77
C THR A 131 -3.42 -5.08 -14.13
N ARG A 132 -2.44 -4.48 -14.82
CA ARG A 132 -1.04 -4.44 -14.41
C ARG A 132 -0.88 -3.85 -13.01
N ARG A 133 -0.23 -4.60 -12.11
CA ARG A 133 0.19 -4.13 -10.79
C ARG A 133 1.69 -3.88 -10.75
N PRO A 134 2.16 -2.86 -9.99
CA PRO A 134 3.59 -2.73 -9.70
C PRO A 134 4.14 -4.01 -9.08
N MET A 135 5.36 -4.39 -9.43
CA MET A 135 6.12 -5.44 -8.76
C MET A 135 7.09 -4.80 -7.77
N GLY A 136 7.32 -5.45 -6.63
CA GLY A 136 8.32 -5.04 -5.66
C GLY A 136 8.72 -6.19 -4.76
N LEU A 137 9.90 -6.05 -4.14
CA LEU A 137 10.37 -7.02 -3.16
C LEU A 137 9.87 -6.58 -1.78
N ASP A 138 8.86 -7.28 -1.25
CA ASP A 138 8.56 -7.23 0.18
C ASP A 138 9.68 -7.94 0.97
N LYS A 139 9.62 -7.91 2.31
CA LYS A 139 10.64 -8.56 3.15
C LYS A 139 10.81 -10.04 2.86
N SER A 140 9.73 -10.74 2.57
CA SER A 140 9.75 -12.15 2.29
C SER A 140 10.46 -12.43 0.97
N LEU A 141 10.04 -11.76 -0.10
CA LEU A 141 10.60 -11.95 -1.44
C LEU A 141 12.04 -11.45 -1.50
N HIS A 142 12.37 -10.33 -0.85
CA HIS A 142 13.75 -9.87 -0.69
C HIS A 142 14.61 -10.92 0.03
N TYR A 143 14.11 -11.51 1.12
CA TYR A 143 14.81 -12.57 1.84
C TYR A 143 15.04 -13.81 0.97
N ARG A 144 14.06 -14.22 0.17
CA ARG A 144 14.22 -15.34 -0.78
C ARG A 144 15.35 -15.09 -1.78
N HIS A 145 15.46 -13.86 -2.31
CA HIS A 145 16.58 -13.47 -3.18
C HIS A 145 17.91 -13.47 -2.41
N ALA A 146 17.96 -12.82 -1.25
CA ALA A 146 19.18 -12.77 -0.43
C ALA A 146 19.67 -14.19 -0.09
N LYS A 147 18.76 -15.10 0.30
CA LYS A 147 19.08 -16.51 0.57
C LYS A 147 19.59 -17.24 -0.68
N ALA A 148 18.92 -17.07 -1.82
CA ALA A 148 19.32 -17.72 -3.08
C ALA A 148 20.66 -17.21 -3.64
N LEU A 149 21.11 -16.04 -3.18
CA LEU A 149 22.35 -15.39 -3.56
C LEU A 149 23.40 -15.38 -2.44
N ASP A 150 23.25 -16.23 -1.42
CA ASP A 150 24.18 -16.36 -0.27
C ASP A 150 24.46 -15.02 0.45
N ASN A 151 23.47 -14.14 0.52
CA ASN A 151 23.54 -12.78 1.07
C ASN A 151 24.59 -11.87 0.39
N LYS A 152 24.94 -12.14 -0.86
CA LYS A 152 25.83 -11.29 -1.67
C LYS A 152 25.09 -10.08 -2.20
N CYS A 153 24.99 -9.03 -1.37
CA CYS A 153 24.31 -7.77 -1.69
C CYS A 153 24.85 -7.10 -2.96
N GLU A 154 26.14 -7.28 -3.26
CA GLU A 154 26.84 -6.75 -4.41
C GLU A 154 26.31 -7.25 -5.76
N GLN A 155 25.51 -8.32 -5.77
CA GLN A 155 24.88 -8.82 -6.99
C GLN A 155 23.75 -7.92 -7.50
N CYS A 156 23.18 -7.05 -6.65
CA CYS A 156 22.07 -6.17 -7.01
C CYS A 156 22.31 -4.71 -6.62
N HIS A 157 22.88 -4.47 -5.44
CA HIS A 157 23.06 -3.12 -4.92
C HIS A 157 24.35 -2.49 -5.39
N HIS A 158 24.24 -1.25 -5.86
CA HIS A 158 25.36 -0.44 -6.30
C HIS A 158 25.20 1.02 -5.89
N GLU A 159 26.33 1.71 -5.84
CA GLU A 159 26.49 3.16 -5.73
C GLU A 159 27.37 3.64 -6.88
N TYR A 160 27.35 4.93 -7.17
CA TYR A 160 28.19 5.53 -8.20
C TYR A 160 29.39 6.25 -7.58
N ASP A 161 30.60 5.92 -8.06
CA ASP A 161 31.82 6.64 -7.71
C ASP A 161 32.12 7.68 -8.81
N GLU A 162 32.01 8.96 -8.48
CA GLU A 162 32.27 10.05 -9.43
C GLU A 162 33.75 10.13 -9.86
N GLY A 163 34.68 9.80 -8.97
CA GLY A 163 36.12 9.84 -9.23
C GLY A 163 36.56 8.70 -10.14
N ALA A 164 36.04 7.50 -9.90
CA ALA A 164 36.32 6.32 -10.72
C ALA A 164 35.37 6.16 -11.93
N LYS A 165 34.31 6.96 -12.02
CA LYS A 165 33.25 6.93 -13.05
C LYS A 165 32.67 5.54 -13.27
N LYS A 166 32.43 4.80 -12.18
CA LYS A 166 31.93 3.43 -12.24
C LYS A 166 30.99 3.13 -11.09
N LEU A 167 30.13 2.15 -11.31
CA LEU A 167 29.30 1.57 -10.25
C LEU A 167 30.15 0.65 -9.37
N PHE A 168 29.88 0.66 -8.06
CA PHE A 168 30.53 -0.19 -7.08
C PHE A 168 29.56 -0.58 -5.96
N TYR A 169 29.84 -1.66 -5.25
CA TYR A 169 29.07 -2.03 -4.06
C TYR A 169 29.57 -1.27 -2.82
N ALA A 170 28.65 -0.60 -2.12
CA ALA A 170 28.92 0.11 -0.88
C ALA A 170 28.21 -0.56 0.30
N GLU A 171 28.94 -1.35 1.09
CA GLU A 171 28.39 -2.10 2.22
C GLU A 171 27.70 -1.19 3.24
N GLY A 172 26.45 -1.50 3.57
CA GLY A 172 25.63 -0.74 4.52
C GLY A 172 24.94 0.48 3.91
N LYS A 173 25.08 0.72 2.60
CA LYS A 173 24.34 1.75 1.86
C LYS A 173 23.20 1.20 1.01
N GLU A 174 22.94 -0.10 1.05
CA GLU A 174 21.88 -0.76 0.28
C GLU A 174 20.53 -0.07 0.51
N GLY A 175 19.76 0.11 -0.55
CA GLY A 175 18.47 0.80 -0.50
C GLY A 175 17.56 0.35 -1.62
N ALA A 176 16.34 0.85 -1.63
CA ALA A 176 15.41 0.58 -2.71
C ALA A 176 15.89 1.27 -4.00
N CYS A 177 15.78 0.58 -5.13
CA CYS A 177 16.18 1.10 -6.44
C CYS A 177 15.53 2.45 -6.74
N LEU A 178 14.28 2.63 -6.28
CA LEU A 178 13.50 3.86 -6.50
C LEU A 178 14.10 5.11 -5.86
N TYR A 179 15.03 4.97 -4.91
CA TYR A 179 15.73 6.11 -4.31
C TYR A 179 16.61 6.86 -5.32
N CYS A 180 17.13 6.17 -6.32
CA CYS A 180 17.97 6.74 -7.38
C CYS A 180 17.35 6.61 -8.77
N HIS A 181 16.72 5.47 -9.06
CA HIS A 181 16.02 5.23 -10.32
C HIS A 181 14.58 5.74 -10.21
N ARG A 182 14.30 6.91 -10.78
CA ARG A 182 12.97 7.53 -10.75
C ARG A 182 12.10 7.04 -11.90
N THR A 183 10.88 7.58 -12.01
CA THR A 183 9.95 7.22 -13.09
C THR A 183 10.54 7.51 -14.48
N THR A 184 11.34 8.57 -14.59
CA THR A 184 12.08 8.95 -15.79
C THR A 184 13.57 8.79 -15.54
N ALA A 185 14.35 8.71 -16.62
CA ALA A 185 15.81 8.80 -16.52
C ALA A 185 16.22 10.19 -16.02
N GLU A 186 17.26 10.25 -15.21
CA GLU A 186 17.84 11.48 -14.65
C GLU A 186 19.35 11.43 -14.79
N GLU A 187 19.94 12.41 -15.48
CA GLU A 187 21.39 12.45 -15.74
C GLU A 187 21.91 11.12 -16.35
N ASN A 188 22.80 10.41 -15.66
CA ASN A 188 23.35 9.12 -16.05
C ASN A 188 22.59 7.92 -15.44
N ARG A 189 21.43 8.14 -14.83
CA ARG A 189 20.60 7.10 -14.19
C ARG A 189 19.40 6.76 -15.07
N ILE A 190 19.29 5.51 -15.46
CA ILE A 190 18.12 4.99 -16.19
C ILE A 190 16.87 4.97 -15.29
N SER A 191 15.69 4.90 -15.92
CA SER A 191 14.41 4.85 -15.21
C SER A 191 14.29 3.59 -14.34
N LEU A 192 13.41 3.63 -13.32
CA LEU A 192 13.08 2.47 -12.50
C LEU A 192 12.56 1.30 -13.33
N LYS A 193 11.77 1.61 -14.36
CA LYS A 193 11.23 0.62 -15.29
C LYS A 193 12.37 -0.12 -16.01
N ASP A 194 13.32 0.63 -16.56
CA ASP A 194 14.42 0.04 -17.32
C ASP A 194 15.41 -0.69 -16.40
N ALA A 195 15.78 -0.09 -15.26
CA ALA A 195 16.64 -0.72 -14.27
C ALA A 195 16.05 -2.06 -13.78
N SER A 196 14.76 -2.08 -13.44
CA SER A 196 14.09 -3.29 -12.94
C SER A 196 13.99 -4.36 -14.02
N HIS A 197 13.59 -3.99 -15.25
CA HIS A 197 13.50 -4.99 -16.32
C HIS A 197 14.86 -5.55 -16.72
N GLN A 198 15.90 -4.72 -16.81
CA GLN A 198 17.24 -5.18 -17.17
C GLN A 198 17.82 -6.12 -16.11
N ASP A 199 17.75 -5.73 -14.84
CA ASP A 199 18.40 -6.47 -13.76
C ASP A 199 17.62 -7.74 -13.38
N CYS A 200 16.31 -7.60 -13.12
CA CYS A 200 15.49 -8.73 -12.66
C CYS A 200 15.33 -9.79 -13.76
N ILE A 201 14.91 -9.38 -14.96
CA ILE A 201 14.65 -10.34 -16.05
C ILE A 201 15.97 -10.92 -16.55
N GLY A 202 17.03 -10.10 -16.65
CA GLY A 202 18.37 -10.57 -17.03
C GLY A 202 18.87 -11.67 -16.10
N CYS A 203 18.84 -11.45 -14.79
CA CYS A 203 19.24 -12.46 -13.81
C CYS A 203 18.36 -13.72 -13.88
N HIS A 204 17.04 -13.57 -14.01
CA HIS A 204 16.14 -14.71 -14.11
C HIS A 204 16.39 -15.57 -15.37
N LEU A 205 16.64 -14.93 -16.52
CA LEU A 205 17.00 -15.63 -17.76
C LEU A 205 18.33 -16.38 -17.60
N GLU A 206 19.36 -15.75 -17.04
CA GLU A 206 20.65 -16.39 -16.80
C GLU A 206 20.55 -17.61 -15.87
N ARG A 207 19.76 -17.51 -14.81
CA ARG A 207 19.52 -18.62 -13.87
C ARG A 207 18.74 -19.75 -14.52
N THR A 208 17.71 -19.41 -15.30
CA THR A 208 16.92 -20.38 -16.08
C THR A 208 17.81 -21.13 -17.06
N ALA A 209 18.68 -20.42 -17.80
CA ALA A 209 19.64 -21.05 -18.71
C ALA A 209 20.63 -21.98 -18.02
N LYS A 210 20.90 -21.76 -16.73
CA LYS A 210 21.74 -22.63 -15.88
C LYS A 210 20.94 -23.73 -15.17
N ASN A 211 19.64 -23.90 -15.48
CA ASN A 211 18.72 -24.82 -14.81
C ASN A 211 18.66 -24.62 -13.28
N LEU A 212 18.77 -23.37 -12.84
CA LEU A 212 18.61 -22.98 -11.44
C LEU A 212 17.21 -22.39 -11.22
N ASP A 213 16.69 -22.52 -10.00
CA ASP A 213 15.46 -21.82 -9.61
C ASP A 213 15.60 -20.32 -9.88
N ALA A 214 14.62 -19.77 -10.59
CA ALA A 214 14.57 -18.39 -11.05
C ALA A 214 13.17 -17.81 -10.84
N GLY A 215 13.08 -16.48 -10.78
CA GLY A 215 11.79 -15.81 -10.80
C GLY A 215 11.21 -15.69 -12.22
N PRO A 216 10.01 -15.09 -12.34
CA PRO A 216 9.31 -14.95 -13.61
C PRO A 216 10.05 -14.03 -14.59
N VAL A 217 9.93 -14.37 -15.88
CA VAL A 217 10.46 -13.55 -17.01
C VAL A 217 9.33 -12.97 -17.88
N THR A 218 8.08 -13.36 -17.63
CA THR A 218 6.91 -12.89 -18.38
C THR A 218 6.25 -11.70 -17.70
N CYS A 219 5.55 -10.88 -18.48
CA CYS A 219 4.81 -9.73 -17.96
C CYS A 219 3.79 -10.16 -16.90
N LEU A 220 3.02 -11.21 -17.20
CA LEU A 220 1.99 -11.75 -16.31
C LEU A 220 2.59 -12.31 -15.02
N GLY A 221 3.66 -13.09 -15.10
CA GLY A 221 4.30 -13.67 -13.91
C GLY A 221 4.80 -12.62 -12.91
N CYS A 222 5.10 -11.40 -13.37
CA CYS A 222 5.48 -10.29 -12.48
C CYS A 222 4.33 -9.35 -12.10
N HIS A 223 3.44 -9.04 -13.05
CA HIS A 223 2.53 -7.91 -12.95
C HIS A 223 1.05 -8.28 -12.85
N ASP A 224 0.71 -9.56 -12.97
CA ASP A 224 -0.65 -10.03 -12.79
C ASP A 224 -0.97 -10.17 -11.28
N PRO A 225 -2.12 -9.64 -10.79
CA PRO A 225 -2.50 -9.76 -9.39
C PRO A 225 -2.64 -11.21 -8.89
N ALA A 226 -3.13 -12.13 -9.73
CA ALA A 226 -3.31 -13.52 -9.35
C ALA A 226 -1.95 -14.22 -9.23
N GLU A 227 -1.04 -13.96 -10.16
CA GLU A 227 0.35 -14.45 -10.10
C GLU A 227 1.10 -13.90 -8.87
N GLN A 228 0.96 -12.61 -8.57
CA GLN A 228 1.57 -12.01 -7.38
C GLN A 228 1.06 -12.65 -6.08
N LYS A 229 -0.21 -13.06 -6.02
CA LYS A 229 -0.83 -13.66 -4.84
C LYS A 229 -0.28 -15.05 -4.52
N ILE A 230 0.18 -15.79 -5.54
CA ILE A 230 0.72 -17.15 -5.37
C ILE A 230 2.24 -17.18 -5.16
N ILE A 231 2.91 -16.02 -5.16
CA ILE A 231 4.33 -15.95 -4.83
C ILE A 231 4.53 -16.47 -3.41
N GLU A 232 5.32 -17.55 -3.30
CA GLU A 232 5.67 -18.17 -2.03
C GLU A 232 6.26 -17.14 -1.05
N LYS A 233 5.69 -17.13 0.16
CA LYS A 233 6.18 -16.33 1.28
C LYS A 233 7.05 -17.18 2.20
N ALA A 234 8.20 -16.65 2.57
CA ALA A 234 9.09 -17.30 3.51
C ALA A 234 8.61 -17.07 4.95
N ASP A 235 8.58 -18.15 5.72
CA ASP A 235 8.32 -18.10 7.17
C ASP A 235 9.59 -17.68 7.94
N ASN A 236 9.39 -17.20 9.16
CA ASN A 236 10.47 -16.86 10.11
C ASN A 236 11.54 -15.94 9.51
N LEU A 237 11.10 -14.81 8.93
CA LEU A 237 11.97 -13.84 8.28
C LEU A 237 13.00 -13.28 9.28
N PRO A 238 14.32 -13.47 9.05
CA PRO A 238 15.32 -12.81 9.85
C PRO A 238 15.25 -11.30 9.60
N ARG A 239 15.63 -10.52 10.61
CA ARG A 239 15.73 -9.07 10.46
C ARG A 239 16.78 -8.72 9.41
N LEU A 240 16.40 -7.94 8.40
CA LEU A 240 17.31 -7.42 7.38
C LEU A 240 18.28 -6.42 8.02
N LYS A 241 19.51 -6.82 8.28
CA LYS A 241 20.51 -5.98 8.96
C LYS A 241 21.19 -5.04 7.96
N ARG A 242 21.11 -3.74 8.23
CA ARG A 242 21.76 -2.65 7.50
C ARG A 242 22.25 -1.55 8.47
N LYS A 243 22.76 -1.97 9.62
CA LYS A 243 23.26 -1.11 10.72
C LYS A 243 22.20 -0.11 11.25
N GLN A 244 20.92 -0.41 11.07
CA GLN A 244 19.82 0.40 11.59
C GLN A 244 19.71 0.29 13.13
N PRO A 245 19.35 1.37 13.83
CA PRO A 245 19.18 1.35 15.28
C PRO A 245 17.95 0.52 15.72
N ASP A 246 17.97 0.01 16.94
CA ASP A 246 16.81 -0.68 17.53
C ASP A 246 15.80 0.33 18.09
N ALA A 247 16.31 1.38 18.74
CA ALA A 247 15.54 2.47 19.32
C ALA A 247 16.12 3.82 18.87
N VAL A 248 15.24 4.78 18.58
CA VAL A 248 15.59 6.12 18.09
C VAL A 248 14.90 7.17 18.94
N LEU A 249 15.63 8.21 19.35
CA LEU A 249 15.02 9.37 20.01
C LEU A 249 14.74 10.46 18.98
N LEU A 250 13.50 10.52 18.49
CA LEU A 250 13.05 11.54 17.56
C LEU A 250 12.90 12.87 18.31
N ARG A 251 13.57 13.91 17.83
CA ARG A 251 13.56 15.25 18.43
C ARG A 251 13.51 16.31 17.35
N ALA A 252 12.89 17.46 17.60
CA ALA A 252 13.12 18.63 16.76
C ALA A 252 14.55 19.17 16.96
N ALA A 253 15.03 19.98 16.02
CA ALA A 253 16.31 20.67 16.17
C ALA A 253 16.26 21.61 17.39
N SER A 254 17.39 21.80 18.08
CA SER A 254 17.46 22.72 19.22
C SER A 254 17.78 24.14 18.73
N ALA A 255 17.49 25.16 19.55
CA ALA A 255 17.80 26.56 19.22
C ALA A 255 19.30 26.82 18.91
N GLY A 256 20.20 25.96 19.41
CA GLY A 256 21.64 25.99 19.09
C GLY A 256 22.02 25.46 17.70
N ASP A 257 21.10 24.80 16.98
CA ASP A 257 21.29 24.29 15.62
C ASP A 257 20.81 25.30 14.54
N GLY A 258 20.52 26.55 14.94
CA GLY A 258 19.91 27.58 14.06
C GLY A 258 18.42 27.37 13.78
N GLY A 259 17.75 26.45 14.51
CA GLY A 259 16.33 26.14 14.38
C GLY A 259 15.43 26.83 15.42
N LEU A 260 14.12 26.83 15.17
CA LEU A 260 13.13 27.21 16.18
C LEU A 260 13.19 26.23 17.38
N GLN A 261 12.79 26.68 18.57
CA GLN A 261 12.70 25.78 19.72
C GLN A 261 11.48 24.85 19.57
N SER A 262 11.66 23.56 19.87
CA SER A 262 10.55 22.61 19.94
C SER A 262 9.55 23.01 21.02
N ARG A 263 8.25 22.87 20.73
CA ARG A 263 7.17 23.02 21.72
C ARG A 263 6.72 21.69 22.32
N MET A 264 7.25 20.58 21.81
CA MET A 264 6.92 19.22 22.25
C MET A 264 8.19 18.50 22.72
N ASP A 265 8.01 17.60 23.67
CA ASP A 265 9.06 16.67 24.10
C ASP A 265 9.49 15.73 22.97
N ALA A 266 10.66 15.11 23.14
CA ALA A 266 11.15 14.09 22.23
C ALA A 266 10.26 12.83 22.26
N VAL A 267 10.34 12.02 21.21
CA VAL A 267 9.59 10.78 21.04
C VAL A 267 10.58 9.61 20.96
N ALA A 268 10.51 8.70 21.93
CA ALA A 268 11.20 7.42 21.83
C ALA A 268 10.48 6.52 20.83
N PHE A 269 11.17 6.13 19.77
CA PHE A 269 10.65 5.33 18.68
C PHE A 269 11.29 3.94 18.67
N ASN A 270 10.47 2.90 18.69
CA ASN A 270 10.93 1.51 18.64
C ASN A 270 11.08 1.07 17.18
N HIS A 271 12.22 1.41 16.57
CA HIS A 271 12.49 1.12 15.15
C HIS A 271 12.44 -0.38 14.86
N LYS A 272 13.05 -1.21 15.72
CA LYS A 272 13.07 -2.68 15.58
C LYS A 272 11.67 -3.29 15.54
N ALA A 273 10.76 -2.84 16.40
CA ALA A 273 9.38 -3.34 16.39
C ALA A 273 8.65 -2.91 15.11
N HIS A 274 8.82 -1.65 14.67
CA HIS A 274 8.19 -1.16 13.45
C HIS A 274 8.74 -1.84 12.18
N GLU A 275 9.99 -2.32 12.19
CA GLU A 275 10.45 -3.23 11.17
C GLU A 275 9.57 -4.48 11.13
N ALA A 276 9.29 -5.14 12.26
CA ALA A 276 8.45 -6.35 12.24
C ALA A 276 7.00 -6.12 11.77
N TYR A 277 6.47 -4.90 11.90
CA TYR A 277 5.08 -4.57 11.53
C TYR A 277 4.89 -4.10 10.09
N ASN A 278 5.97 -3.95 9.32
CA ASN A 278 5.89 -3.41 7.96
C ASN A 278 6.59 -4.33 6.96
N ASP A 279 6.00 -4.48 5.79
CA ASP A 279 6.51 -5.33 4.70
C ASP A 279 7.71 -4.72 3.96
N SER A 280 8.02 -3.45 4.19
CA SER A 280 9.15 -2.76 3.57
C SER A 280 9.62 -1.56 4.39
N CYS A 281 10.90 -1.22 4.30
CA CYS A 281 11.44 0.01 4.87
C CYS A 281 10.86 1.26 4.18
N LYS A 282 10.42 1.12 2.93
CA LYS A 282 9.88 2.21 2.09
C LYS A 282 8.56 2.80 2.59
N VAL A 283 7.84 2.08 3.46
CA VAL A 283 6.61 2.58 4.07
C VAL A 283 6.88 3.89 4.82
N CYS A 284 8.04 3.98 5.48
CA CYS A 284 8.48 5.20 6.17
C CYS A 284 9.55 5.94 5.36
N HIS A 285 10.60 5.23 4.94
CA HIS A 285 11.71 5.79 4.15
C HIS A 285 11.32 5.87 2.68
N HIS A 286 10.41 6.78 2.35
CA HIS A 286 9.81 6.86 1.02
C HIS A 286 10.73 7.48 -0.05
N ALA A 287 11.83 8.12 0.35
CA ALA A 287 12.78 8.77 -0.55
C ALA A 287 14.22 8.29 -0.40
N GLU A 288 14.65 7.99 0.84
CA GLU A 288 15.98 7.49 1.17
C GLU A 288 15.99 6.88 2.59
N LEU A 289 16.90 5.94 2.86
CA LEU A 289 17.11 5.35 4.20
C LEU A 289 17.98 6.26 5.09
N MET A 290 17.47 7.46 5.37
CA MET A 290 18.05 8.47 6.26
C MET A 290 17.03 8.98 7.29
N ASP A 291 17.51 9.75 8.27
CA ASP A 291 16.66 10.44 9.25
C ASP A 291 15.69 11.41 8.55
N CYS A 292 14.41 11.38 8.92
CA CYS A 292 13.36 12.23 8.36
C CYS A 292 13.74 13.72 8.37
N ARG A 293 14.49 14.18 9.38
CA ARG A 293 14.92 15.57 9.56
C ARG A 293 15.89 16.07 8.50
N SER A 294 16.53 15.19 7.74
CA SER A 294 17.40 15.60 6.62
C SER A 294 16.63 16.41 5.58
N CYS A 295 15.32 16.18 5.48
CA CYS A 295 14.42 16.87 4.56
C CYS A 295 13.27 17.59 5.30
N HIS A 296 12.72 16.98 6.35
CA HIS A 296 11.59 17.50 7.12
C HIS A 296 12.07 18.23 8.37
N THR A 297 12.49 19.48 8.20
CA THR A 297 12.89 20.35 9.30
C THR A 297 11.67 21.00 9.97
N GLN A 298 11.85 21.70 11.08
CA GLN A 298 10.74 22.37 11.76
C GLN A 298 10.10 23.49 10.93
N THR A 299 10.91 24.18 10.11
CA THR A 299 10.44 25.22 9.18
C THR A 299 10.07 24.67 7.80
N GLY A 300 10.43 23.41 7.51
CA GLY A 300 10.42 22.84 6.17
C GLY A 300 11.69 23.20 5.41
N SER A 301 12.09 22.34 4.48
CA SER A 301 13.21 22.57 3.56
C SER A 301 12.80 22.29 2.12
N GLU A 302 13.51 22.86 1.15
CA GLU A 302 13.28 22.59 -0.28
C GLU A 302 13.40 21.10 -0.60
N LYS A 303 14.42 20.41 -0.04
CA LYS A 303 14.61 18.95 -0.18
C LYS A 303 13.39 18.13 0.27
N GLY A 304 12.65 18.64 1.26
CA GLY A 304 11.42 18.03 1.78
C GLY A 304 10.14 18.60 1.18
N ASN A 305 10.21 19.32 0.04
CA ASN A 305 9.08 20.04 -0.56
C ASN A 305 8.35 20.97 0.43
N HIS A 306 9.13 21.59 1.32
CA HIS A 306 8.66 22.44 2.41
C HIS A 306 7.70 21.75 3.40
N ILE A 307 7.62 20.42 3.39
CA ILE A 307 6.87 19.65 4.38
C ILE A 307 7.63 19.71 5.71
N LYS A 308 7.00 20.33 6.71
CA LYS A 308 7.52 20.45 8.08
C LYS A 308 7.54 19.10 8.80
N LEU A 309 8.43 18.97 9.78
CA LEU A 309 8.54 17.78 10.64
C LEU A 309 7.21 17.38 11.29
N GLU A 310 6.44 18.36 11.78
CA GLU A 310 5.12 18.13 12.37
C GLU A 310 4.19 17.40 11.38
N ARG A 311 4.11 17.88 10.13
CA ARG A 311 3.27 17.28 9.11
C ARG A 311 3.77 15.89 8.72
N ALA A 312 5.08 15.72 8.56
CA ALA A 312 5.68 14.42 8.25
C ALA A 312 5.36 13.35 9.31
N MET A 313 5.22 13.73 10.58
CA MET A 313 4.93 12.80 11.67
C MET A 313 3.43 12.61 11.95
N HIS A 314 2.58 13.60 11.66
CA HIS A 314 1.17 13.61 12.09
C HIS A 314 0.12 13.66 10.97
N GLN A 315 0.51 13.78 9.70
CA GLN A 315 -0.46 13.87 8.61
C GLN A 315 -1.34 12.62 8.55
N THR A 316 -2.66 12.79 8.66
CA THR A 316 -3.63 11.70 8.49
C THR A 316 -3.79 11.34 7.01
N GLY A 317 -4.23 10.11 6.73
CA GLY A 317 -4.50 9.65 5.36
C GLY A 317 -3.24 9.36 4.53
N VAL A 318 -2.07 9.30 5.16
CA VAL A 318 -0.82 8.85 4.53
C VAL A 318 -0.09 7.86 5.44
N ASP A 319 0.49 6.84 4.85
CA ASP A 319 1.12 5.75 5.62
C ASP A 319 2.55 6.07 6.06
N THR A 320 3.13 7.15 5.55
CA THR A 320 4.48 7.62 5.87
C THR A 320 4.56 8.38 7.19
N SER A 321 3.42 8.71 7.81
CA SER A 321 3.36 9.40 9.10
C SER A 321 2.94 8.45 10.22
N CYS A 322 3.32 8.76 11.46
CA CYS A 322 2.97 7.96 12.63
C CYS A 322 1.44 7.90 12.80
N ILE A 323 0.78 9.06 12.74
CA ILE A 323 -0.66 9.14 12.95
C ILE A 323 -1.42 8.56 11.76
N GLY A 324 -0.99 8.83 10.54
CA GLY A 324 -1.67 8.34 9.34
C GLY A 324 -1.64 6.82 9.27
N CYS A 325 -0.48 6.19 9.45
CA CYS A 325 -0.35 4.73 9.54
C CYS A 325 -1.21 4.15 10.68
N HIS A 326 -1.13 4.71 11.91
CA HIS A 326 -1.94 4.22 13.02
C HIS A 326 -3.45 4.38 12.79
N THR A 327 -3.90 5.44 12.11
CA THR A 327 -5.31 5.62 11.75
C THR A 327 -5.77 4.65 10.67
N ARG A 328 -4.88 4.20 9.78
CA ARG A 328 -5.16 3.11 8.83
C ARG A 328 -5.33 1.79 9.59
N GLU A 329 -4.44 1.47 10.52
CA GLU A 329 -4.55 0.27 11.36
C GLU A 329 -5.87 0.24 12.17
N GLN A 330 -6.37 1.39 12.60
CA GLN A 330 -7.67 1.51 13.28
C GLN A 330 -8.88 1.17 12.41
N GLN A 331 -8.71 1.03 11.09
CA GLN A 331 -9.77 0.60 10.17
C GLN A 331 -9.92 -0.93 10.09
N ALA A 332 -9.01 -1.69 10.73
CA ALA A 332 -9.14 -3.13 10.86
C ALA A 332 -10.48 -3.50 11.54
N ILE A 333 -11.05 -4.64 11.17
CA ILE A 333 -12.41 -5.04 11.56
C ILE A 333 -12.58 -5.12 13.10
N GLU A 334 -11.51 -5.51 13.79
CA GLU A 334 -11.41 -5.57 15.25
C GLU A 334 -11.36 -4.19 15.94
N CYS A 335 -11.03 -3.12 15.21
CA CYS A 335 -10.88 -1.75 15.72
C CYS A 335 -12.02 -0.82 15.25
N ALA A 336 -12.52 -1.05 14.03
CA ALA A 336 -13.37 -0.12 13.30
C ALA A 336 -14.73 0.13 13.96
N GLY A 337 -15.25 -0.84 14.72
CA GLY A 337 -16.50 -0.69 15.46
C GLY A 337 -16.51 0.53 16.38
N CYS A 338 -15.39 0.78 17.07
CA CYS A 338 -15.23 1.96 17.92
C CYS A 338 -14.61 3.13 17.14
N HIS A 339 -13.52 2.90 16.41
CA HIS A 339 -12.73 3.97 15.81
C HIS A 339 -13.41 4.71 14.64
N SER A 340 -14.45 4.14 14.03
CA SER A 340 -15.19 4.83 12.96
C SER A 340 -16.15 5.92 13.47
N ALA A 341 -16.51 5.92 14.76
CA ALA A 341 -17.52 6.80 15.33
C ALA A 341 -16.99 7.73 16.45
N ILE A 342 -15.81 7.45 17.02
CA ILE A 342 -15.23 8.29 18.07
C ILE A 342 -14.68 9.59 17.48
N VAL A 343 -15.26 10.71 17.90
CA VAL A 343 -14.66 12.03 17.76
C VAL A 343 -13.99 12.39 19.09
N LYS A 344 -12.68 12.64 19.07
CA LYS A 344 -11.93 13.01 20.29
C LYS A 344 -12.17 14.48 20.63
N SER A 345 -12.55 14.77 21.88
CA SER A 345 -12.57 16.13 22.42
C SER A 345 -11.15 16.73 22.53
N PRO A 346 -10.99 18.07 22.59
CA PRO A 346 -9.67 18.68 22.71
C PRO A 346 -8.82 18.21 23.92
N PRO A 347 -9.37 18.00 25.14
CA PRO A 347 -8.60 17.44 26.25
C PRO A 347 -8.11 16.01 26.01
N GLN A 348 -8.94 15.17 25.37
CA GLN A 348 -8.56 13.80 24.98
C GLN A 348 -7.45 13.82 23.93
N GLN A 349 -7.46 14.79 23.01
CA GLN A 349 -6.38 14.99 22.04
C GLN A 349 -5.06 15.35 22.74
N GLN A 350 -5.09 16.23 23.76
CA GLN A 350 -3.87 16.59 24.51
C GLN A 350 -3.29 15.42 25.30
N ALA A 351 -4.13 14.58 25.92
CA ALA A 351 -3.68 13.37 26.62
C ALA A 351 -2.99 12.41 25.66
N TYR A 352 -3.54 12.25 24.44
CA TYR A 352 -2.97 11.39 23.39
C TYR A 352 -1.60 11.87 22.91
N CYS A 353 -1.32 13.18 22.89
CA CYS A 353 0.01 13.68 22.55
C CYS A 353 1.10 13.10 23.47
N LYS A 354 0.79 12.92 24.76
CA LYS A 354 1.73 12.40 25.77
C LYS A 354 2.02 10.91 25.61
N THR A 355 1.23 10.19 24.81
CA THR A 355 1.52 8.80 24.46
C THR A 355 2.78 8.70 23.61
N CYS A 356 3.09 9.69 22.77
CA CYS A 356 4.35 9.71 22.02
C CYS A 356 5.37 10.65 22.65
N HIS A 357 4.94 11.87 22.98
CA HIS A 357 5.80 12.94 23.49
C HIS A 357 5.96 12.80 24.99
N ALA A 358 7.15 12.39 25.43
CA ALA A 358 7.44 12.17 26.83
C ALA A 358 8.81 12.77 27.20
N THR A 359 8.84 13.46 28.33
CA THR A 359 10.09 13.96 28.90
C THR A 359 11.02 12.79 29.21
N PRO A 360 12.29 12.79 28.75
CA PRO A 360 13.28 11.81 29.16
C PRO A 360 13.46 11.78 30.68
N SER A 361 13.43 10.58 31.30
CA SER A 361 13.56 10.42 32.76
C SER A 361 14.93 10.86 33.27
N THR A 362 15.97 10.68 32.45
CA THR A 362 17.25 11.36 32.62
C THR A 362 17.10 12.72 31.97
N ALA A 363 17.13 13.78 32.78
CA ALA A 363 17.24 15.12 32.28
C ALA A 363 18.40 15.16 31.27
N VAL A 364 18.07 15.27 29.98
CA VAL A 364 19.03 15.73 28.99
C VAL A 364 19.14 17.24 29.22
N THR A 365 19.64 17.62 30.41
CA THR A 365 20.25 18.92 30.65
C THR A 365 21.58 18.89 29.94
N ALA A 366 21.53 19.01 28.62
CA ALA A 366 22.71 19.31 27.84
C ALA A 366 22.24 20.18 26.69
N ALA A 367 22.52 21.47 26.83
CA ALA A 367 22.74 22.35 25.70
C ALA A 367 23.83 21.70 24.82
N GLY A 368 23.42 20.88 23.85
CA GLY A 368 24.33 20.11 23.01
C GLY A 368 23.63 18.96 22.29
N ASN A 369 24.23 18.50 21.19
CA ASN A 369 23.74 17.38 20.39
C ASN A 369 24.40 16.08 20.91
N PRO A 370 23.74 15.28 21.78
CA PRO A 370 24.32 14.06 22.33
C PRO A 370 24.65 13.05 21.23
N ALA A 371 25.69 12.25 21.45
CA ALA A 371 26.11 11.19 20.53
C ALA A 371 24.97 10.19 20.24
N GLN A 372 24.94 9.61 19.04
CA GLN A 372 23.90 8.68 18.58
C GLN A 372 23.70 7.46 19.51
N VAL A 373 24.78 6.95 20.12
CA VAL A 373 24.72 5.84 21.08
C VAL A 373 23.94 6.23 22.33
N GLU A 374 24.16 7.46 22.81
CA GLU A 374 23.50 7.98 24.01
C GLU A 374 22.01 8.24 23.75
N THR A 375 21.65 8.76 22.57
CA THR A 375 20.24 8.97 22.21
C THR A 375 19.48 7.66 22.04
N ALA A 376 20.10 6.62 21.48
CA ALA A 376 19.51 5.29 21.38
C ALA A 376 19.29 4.66 22.77
N ARG A 377 20.24 4.82 23.70
CA ARG A 377 20.12 4.35 25.09
C ARG A 377 18.95 5.02 25.81
N ILE A 378 18.84 6.35 25.70
CA ILE A 378 17.72 7.11 26.30
C ILE A 378 16.39 6.66 25.71
N ALA A 379 16.31 6.52 24.38
CA ALA A 379 15.10 6.02 23.72
C ALA A 379 14.73 4.63 24.25
N GLN A 380 15.69 3.70 24.34
CA GLN A 380 15.43 2.36 24.86
C GLN A 380 14.92 2.39 26.30
N GLN A 381 15.53 3.18 27.19
CA GLN A 381 15.04 3.33 28.57
C GLN A 381 13.62 3.90 28.65
N GLN A 382 13.28 4.87 27.80
CA GLN A 382 11.92 5.39 27.69
C GLN A 382 10.94 4.37 27.10
N LEU A 383 11.39 3.49 26.21
CA LEU A 383 10.58 2.41 25.68
C LEU A 383 10.31 1.35 26.76
N ASP A 384 11.33 0.99 27.54
CA ASP A 384 11.25 -0.02 28.60
C ASP A 384 10.40 0.44 29.80
N SER A 385 10.26 1.75 30.01
CA SER A 385 9.42 2.30 31.08
C SER A 385 7.93 2.34 30.74
N ARG A 386 7.56 2.07 29.47
CA ARG A 386 6.17 2.05 29.02
C ARG A 386 5.43 0.88 29.66
N LYS A 387 4.22 1.15 30.16
CA LYS A 387 3.32 0.14 30.72
C LYS A 387 2.14 -0.07 29.79
N PRO A 388 2.21 -1.03 28.85
CA PRO A 388 1.06 -1.36 28.02
C PRO A 388 -0.06 -1.98 28.85
N MET A 389 -1.30 -1.75 28.42
CA MET A 389 -2.51 -2.27 29.05
C MET A 389 -3.27 -3.15 28.07
N TYR A 390 -3.47 -4.42 28.42
CA TYR A 390 -4.12 -5.39 27.53
C TYR A 390 -5.58 -5.69 27.92
N GLY A 391 -6.14 -4.97 28.89
CA GLY A 391 -7.45 -5.27 29.47
C GLY A 391 -8.29 -4.03 29.78
N THR A 392 -9.36 -4.24 30.54
CA THR A 392 -10.28 -3.20 31.04
C THR A 392 -10.59 -3.45 32.52
N TYR A 393 -11.65 -2.85 33.05
CA TYR A 393 -12.15 -3.11 34.41
C TYR A 393 -12.45 -4.60 34.65
N ALA A 394 -12.52 -5.00 35.92
CA ALA A 394 -12.84 -6.37 36.28
C ALA A 394 -14.29 -6.72 35.88
N ASP A 395 -14.53 -7.98 35.51
CA ASP A 395 -15.85 -8.46 35.09
C ASP A 395 -16.96 -8.16 36.12
N ALA A 396 -16.63 -8.19 37.41
CA ALA A 396 -17.56 -7.89 38.50
C ALA A 396 -18.09 -6.44 38.46
N ASP A 397 -17.30 -5.52 37.91
CA ASP A 397 -17.62 -4.09 37.82
C ASP A 397 -18.32 -3.74 36.50
N ILE A 398 -18.39 -4.68 35.56
CA ILE A 398 -19.05 -4.54 34.26
C ILE A 398 -20.40 -5.27 34.32
N PRO A 399 -21.56 -4.60 34.16
CA PRO A 399 -22.86 -5.26 34.18
C PRO A 399 -22.97 -6.38 33.12
N ASP A 400 -23.56 -7.52 33.51
CA ASP A 400 -23.74 -8.67 32.60
C ASP A 400 -24.74 -8.34 31.48
N ILE A 401 -25.96 -7.98 31.87
CA ILE A 401 -27.04 -7.50 31.00
C ILE A 401 -27.42 -6.07 31.38
N VAL A 402 -27.64 -5.22 30.37
CA VAL A 402 -28.19 -3.86 30.54
C VAL A 402 -29.55 -3.78 29.84
N ILE A 403 -30.58 -3.36 30.57
CA ILE A 403 -31.93 -3.20 30.03
C ILE A 403 -32.12 -1.78 29.51
N ILE A 404 -32.34 -1.63 28.21
CA ILE A 404 -32.58 -0.33 27.56
C ILE A 404 -34.09 -0.16 27.36
N GLY A 405 -34.76 0.47 28.34
CA GLY A 405 -36.22 0.59 28.39
C GLY A 405 -36.79 2.00 28.19
N GLN A 406 -35.94 3.02 28.00
CA GLN A 406 -36.36 4.44 28.03
C GLN A 406 -37.25 4.86 26.84
N LEU A 407 -37.29 4.05 25.78
CA LEU A 407 -38.03 4.32 24.55
C LEU A 407 -39.13 3.28 24.27
N VAL A 408 -39.47 2.44 25.27
CA VAL A 408 -40.47 1.37 25.12
C VAL A 408 -41.79 1.98 24.66
N SER A 409 -42.23 1.56 23.47
CA SER A 409 -43.44 2.03 22.82
C SER A 409 -44.03 0.92 21.95
N GLN A 410 -43.61 0.84 20.68
CA GLN A 410 -43.98 -0.21 19.71
C GLN A 410 -43.23 -1.52 19.96
N TYR A 411 -42.05 -1.45 20.58
CA TYR A 411 -41.20 -2.59 20.89
C TYR A 411 -40.91 -2.68 22.40
N GLU A 412 -40.61 -3.89 22.85
CA GLU A 412 -40.13 -4.20 24.20
C GLU A 412 -38.72 -3.60 24.45
N ALA A 413 -38.28 -3.63 25.72
CA ALA A 413 -36.94 -3.16 26.07
C ALA A 413 -35.86 -4.08 25.46
N VAL A 414 -34.72 -3.49 25.06
CA VAL A 414 -33.57 -4.27 24.57
C VAL A 414 -32.82 -4.84 25.78
N GLU A 415 -32.58 -6.15 25.76
CA GLU A 415 -31.65 -6.82 26.68
C GLU A 415 -30.25 -6.83 26.05
N LEU A 416 -29.42 -5.84 26.37
CA LEU A 416 -28.08 -5.74 25.82
C LEU A 416 -27.14 -6.71 26.58
N PRO A 417 -26.51 -7.69 25.91
CA PRO A 417 -25.50 -8.57 26.53
C PRO A 417 -24.18 -7.84 26.73
N HIS A 418 -24.20 -6.87 27.63
CA HIS A 418 -23.18 -5.83 27.80
C HIS A 418 -21.79 -6.40 28.08
N ARG A 419 -21.62 -7.22 29.13
CA ARG A 419 -20.32 -7.79 29.47
C ARG A 419 -19.77 -8.67 28.34
N LYS A 420 -20.63 -9.50 27.73
CA LYS A 420 -20.22 -10.38 26.61
C LYS A 420 -19.64 -9.59 25.44
N ILE A 421 -20.24 -8.44 25.09
CA ILE A 421 -19.73 -7.55 24.04
C ILE A 421 -18.36 -7.00 24.45
N VAL A 422 -18.24 -6.44 25.65
CA VAL A 422 -16.97 -5.86 26.14
C VAL A 422 -15.86 -6.91 26.17
N THR A 423 -16.09 -8.09 26.74
CA THR A 423 -15.11 -9.18 26.79
C THR A 423 -14.67 -9.61 25.38
N THR A 424 -15.59 -9.63 24.41
CA THR A 424 -15.26 -9.97 23.02
C THR A 424 -14.39 -8.89 22.38
N LEU A 425 -14.73 -7.62 22.58
CA LEU A 425 -13.95 -6.49 22.07
C LEU A 425 -12.54 -6.49 22.66
N VAL A 426 -12.39 -6.64 23.98
CA VAL A 426 -11.08 -6.67 24.65
C VAL A 426 -10.24 -7.86 24.17
N ARG A 427 -10.84 -9.05 24.03
CA ARG A 427 -10.15 -10.24 23.52
C ARG A 427 -9.56 -10.01 22.13
N ASN A 428 -10.29 -9.32 21.26
CA ASN A 428 -9.83 -9.02 19.90
C ASN A 428 -8.61 -8.08 19.89
N LEU A 429 -8.34 -7.35 21.00
CA LEU A 429 -7.21 -6.43 21.13
C LEU A 429 -5.96 -7.05 21.74
N GLU A 430 -6.03 -8.28 22.29
CA GLU A 430 -4.96 -8.89 23.11
C GLU A 430 -3.59 -8.90 22.43
N ASN A 431 -3.56 -9.08 21.11
CA ASN A 431 -2.31 -9.16 20.33
C ASN A 431 -1.86 -7.82 19.74
N SER A 432 -2.63 -6.75 19.92
CA SER A 432 -2.32 -5.43 19.37
C SER A 432 -1.49 -4.61 20.35
N LYS A 433 -0.18 -4.53 20.12
CA LYS A 433 0.69 -3.61 20.89
C LYS A 433 0.31 -2.14 20.67
N LEU A 434 -0.27 -1.81 19.52
CA LEU A 434 -0.76 -0.47 19.24
C LEU A 434 -1.94 -0.13 20.17
N ALA A 435 -2.95 -0.99 20.22
CA ALA A 435 -4.09 -0.81 21.12
C ALA A 435 -3.63 -0.77 22.59
N ALA A 436 -2.78 -1.72 22.99
CA ALA A 436 -2.31 -1.81 24.37
C ALA A 436 -1.50 -0.59 24.83
N TYR A 437 -0.82 0.09 23.90
CA TYR A 437 -0.06 1.29 24.21
C TYR A 437 -0.92 2.56 24.23
N PHE A 438 -1.87 2.69 23.30
CA PHE A 438 -2.70 3.89 23.19
C PHE A 438 -3.95 3.87 24.06
N HIS A 439 -4.40 2.69 24.52
CA HIS A 439 -5.46 2.52 25.52
C HIS A 439 -4.88 2.47 26.93
N ALA A 440 -4.29 3.58 27.38
CA ALA A 440 -3.51 3.63 28.62
C ALA A 440 -4.32 3.66 29.93
N ASP A 441 -5.66 3.72 29.84
CA ASP A 441 -6.59 3.72 30.99
C ASP A 441 -7.61 2.58 30.86
N PRO A 442 -7.99 1.86 31.95
CA PRO A 442 -8.88 0.69 31.86
C PRO A 442 -10.26 1.02 31.27
N GLY A 443 -10.71 2.27 31.40
CA GLY A 443 -11.97 2.75 30.83
C GLY A 443 -11.87 3.28 29.40
N THR A 444 -10.67 3.28 28.77
CA THR A 444 -10.50 3.79 27.39
C THR A 444 -11.37 3.03 26.39
N VAL A 445 -11.42 1.70 26.51
CA VAL A 445 -12.27 0.85 25.65
C VAL A 445 -13.75 1.15 25.89
N CYS A 446 -14.14 1.42 27.13
CA CYS A 446 -15.51 1.80 27.49
C CYS A 446 -15.95 3.10 26.79
N GLN A 447 -15.03 4.05 26.60
CA GLN A 447 -15.30 5.29 25.87
C GLN A 447 -15.57 5.09 24.38
N GLY A 448 -15.35 3.88 23.84
CA GLY A 448 -15.78 3.54 22.49
C GLY A 448 -17.30 3.58 22.32
N CYS A 449 -18.04 3.30 23.39
CA CYS A 449 -19.49 3.50 23.44
C CYS A 449 -19.88 4.70 24.32
N HIS A 450 -19.30 4.79 25.52
CA HIS A 450 -19.50 5.86 26.50
C HIS A 450 -18.64 7.09 26.19
N HIS A 451 -18.74 7.58 24.95
CA HIS A 451 -17.95 8.70 24.46
C HIS A 451 -18.33 10.04 25.13
N ASN A 452 -17.51 11.08 24.94
CA ASN A 452 -17.73 12.44 25.45
C ASN A 452 -17.88 12.55 26.99
N SER A 453 -17.47 11.52 27.73
CA SER A 453 -17.36 11.53 29.19
C SER A 453 -15.99 10.98 29.61
N PRO A 454 -15.44 11.35 30.79
CA PRO A 454 -14.20 10.75 31.30
C PRO A 454 -14.33 9.23 31.47
N PRO A 455 -13.22 8.46 31.40
CA PRO A 455 -13.25 7.04 31.73
C PRO A 455 -13.77 6.82 33.15
N ALA A 456 -14.74 5.91 33.32
CA ALA A 456 -15.31 5.57 34.61
C ALA A 456 -15.93 4.18 34.59
N GLU A 457 -15.96 3.49 35.73
CA GLU A 457 -16.71 2.24 35.92
C GLU A 457 -18.23 2.45 35.78
N LYS A 458 -18.71 3.66 36.10
CA LYS A 458 -20.13 4.05 36.05
C LYS A 458 -20.30 5.27 35.13
N PRO A 459 -20.25 5.07 33.80
CA PRO A 459 -20.45 6.15 32.84
C PRO A 459 -21.90 6.69 32.88
N PRO A 460 -22.12 7.94 32.40
CA PRO A 460 -23.46 8.50 32.31
C PRO A 460 -24.35 7.74 31.32
N LEU A 461 -25.66 7.86 31.49
CA LEU A 461 -26.64 7.31 30.56
C LEU A 461 -26.65 8.09 29.25
N CYS A 462 -26.96 7.43 28.13
CA CYS A 462 -27.10 8.08 26.81
C CYS A 462 -28.11 9.25 26.86
N ALA A 463 -29.23 9.05 27.56
CA ALA A 463 -30.28 10.06 27.72
C ALA A 463 -29.86 11.32 28.49
N SER A 464 -28.72 11.29 29.22
CA SER A 464 -28.17 12.49 29.85
C SER A 464 -27.72 13.53 28.83
N CYS A 465 -27.47 13.13 27.58
CA CYS A 465 -27.08 14.04 26.49
C CYS A 465 -27.98 13.94 25.26
N HIS A 466 -28.46 12.74 24.92
CA HIS A 466 -29.34 12.49 23.78
C HIS A 466 -30.82 12.62 24.19
N GLY A 467 -31.44 13.71 23.76
CA GLY A 467 -32.77 14.10 24.21
C GLY A 467 -33.93 13.33 23.58
N VAL A 468 -35.03 13.32 24.32
CA VAL A 468 -36.41 13.11 23.84
C VAL A 468 -37.23 14.29 24.40
N PRO A 469 -37.61 15.30 23.59
CA PRO A 469 -37.45 15.38 22.15
C PRO A 469 -36.01 15.64 21.68
N PHE A 470 -35.78 15.43 20.38
CA PHE A 470 -34.52 15.79 19.72
C PHE A 470 -34.21 17.28 19.86
N ASP A 471 -32.93 17.59 20.03
CA ASP A 471 -32.44 18.96 20.20
C ASP A 471 -32.13 19.58 18.84
N GLU A 472 -33.12 20.25 18.25
CA GLU A 472 -33.00 20.91 16.94
C GLU A 472 -31.87 21.95 16.88
N LYS A 473 -31.43 22.47 18.03
CA LYS A 473 -30.33 23.45 18.10
C LYS A 473 -28.96 22.80 17.97
N ASN A 474 -28.87 21.48 18.13
CA ASN A 474 -27.62 20.71 18.04
C ASN A 474 -27.80 19.52 17.08
N PRO A 475 -27.96 19.75 15.76
CA PRO A 475 -28.32 18.71 14.80
C PRO A 475 -27.26 17.62 14.62
N SER A 476 -26.01 17.88 15.02
CA SER A 476 -24.93 16.89 15.03
C SER A 476 -25.08 15.84 16.15
N LYS A 477 -25.97 16.06 17.12
CA LYS A 477 -26.24 15.14 18.23
C LYS A 477 -27.60 14.48 17.99
N PRO A 478 -27.64 13.19 17.59
CA PRO A 478 -28.92 12.53 17.32
C PRO A 478 -29.81 12.46 18.56
N GLY A 479 -31.12 12.35 18.36
CA GLY A 479 -32.05 12.00 19.44
C GLY A 479 -31.77 10.59 19.98
N LEU A 480 -32.33 10.23 21.13
CA LEU A 480 -31.99 8.98 21.83
C LEU A 480 -32.17 7.72 20.97
N SER A 481 -33.23 7.64 20.17
CA SER A 481 -33.45 6.51 19.24
C SER A 481 -32.36 6.43 18.15
N GLY A 482 -32.05 7.57 17.53
CA GLY A 482 -31.00 7.64 16.52
C GLY A 482 -29.62 7.32 17.09
N ALA A 483 -29.34 7.73 18.33
CA ALA A 483 -28.09 7.43 19.02
C ALA A 483 -27.89 5.91 19.19
N TYR A 484 -28.91 5.18 19.68
CA TYR A 484 -28.85 3.73 19.80
C TYR A 484 -28.71 3.04 18.44
N HIS A 485 -29.58 3.33 17.48
CA HIS A 485 -29.53 2.68 16.16
C HIS A 485 -28.19 2.94 15.45
N GLN A 486 -27.71 4.18 15.44
CA GLN A 486 -26.46 4.53 14.79
C GLN A 486 -25.27 3.84 15.47
N GLN A 487 -25.20 3.82 16.81
CA GLN A 487 -24.09 3.20 17.52
C GLN A 487 -24.09 1.67 17.38
N CYS A 488 -25.24 1.01 17.57
CA CYS A 488 -25.35 -0.45 17.50
C CYS A 488 -25.12 -0.96 16.06
N MET A 489 -25.86 -0.43 15.09
CA MET A 489 -25.84 -0.95 13.72
C MET A 489 -24.52 -0.64 13.02
N ASN A 490 -23.94 0.55 13.22
CA ASN A 490 -22.64 0.87 12.61
C ASN A 490 -21.53 0.01 13.19
N CYS A 491 -21.55 -0.28 14.49
CA CYS A 491 -20.57 -1.19 15.08
C CYS A 491 -20.67 -2.57 14.41
N HIS A 492 -21.88 -3.12 14.25
CA HIS A 492 -22.06 -4.41 13.60
C HIS A 492 -21.58 -4.42 12.16
N ASP A 493 -21.95 -3.41 11.37
CA ASP A 493 -21.52 -3.26 9.98
C ASP A 493 -19.99 -3.17 9.85
N ARG A 494 -19.37 -2.28 10.63
CA ARG A 494 -17.92 -2.04 10.63
C ARG A 494 -17.12 -3.25 11.10
N MET A 495 -17.70 -4.07 11.96
CA MET A 495 -17.08 -5.29 12.48
C MET A 495 -17.50 -6.56 11.70
N GLY A 496 -18.28 -6.43 10.62
CA GLY A 496 -18.77 -7.57 9.83
C GLY A 496 -19.62 -8.56 10.64
N ILE A 497 -20.32 -8.08 11.68
CA ILE A 497 -21.19 -8.89 12.53
C ILE A 497 -22.50 -9.15 11.77
N VAL A 498 -22.75 -10.42 11.46
CA VAL A 498 -23.92 -10.84 10.68
C VAL A 498 -25.21 -10.92 11.52
N LYS A 499 -25.09 -11.16 12.84
CA LYS A 499 -26.24 -11.23 13.76
C LYS A 499 -26.00 -10.40 15.02
N PRO A 500 -26.99 -9.62 15.47
CA PRO A 500 -28.30 -9.37 14.84
C PRO A 500 -28.19 -8.61 13.51
N ASP A 501 -29.05 -8.95 12.53
CA ASP A 501 -29.12 -8.25 11.24
C ASP A 501 -29.82 -6.90 11.45
N SER A 502 -29.23 -5.82 10.92
CA SER A 502 -29.78 -4.46 11.04
C SER A 502 -31.16 -4.30 10.39
N ARG A 503 -31.55 -5.24 9.51
CA ARG A 503 -32.87 -5.28 8.85
C ARG A 503 -33.91 -6.08 9.64
N ASP A 504 -33.50 -6.85 10.64
CA ASP A 504 -34.38 -7.65 11.48
C ASP A 504 -34.63 -6.94 12.82
N CYS A 505 -35.70 -6.14 12.89
CA CYS A 505 -36.05 -5.35 14.07
C CYS A 505 -36.22 -6.22 15.33
N GLU A 506 -36.80 -7.41 15.19
CA GLU A 506 -37.12 -8.29 16.33
C GLU A 506 -35.88 -8.98 16.92
N SER A 507 -34.77 -8.98 16.18
CA SER A 507 -33.50 -9.56 16.65
C SER A 507 -32.86 -8.78 17.80
N CYS A 508 -33.22 -7.51 17.98
CA CYS A 508 -32.75 -6.65 19.08
C CYS A 508 -33.86 -6.34 20.09
N HIS A 509 -35.09 -6.11 19.63
CA HIS A 509 -36.24 -5.79 20.47
C HIS A 509 -37.52 -6.38 19.90
N LYS A 510 -38.26 -7.17 20.69
CA LYS A 510 -39.48 -7.83 20.23
C LYS A 510 -40.61 -6.82 20.06
N GLU A 511 -41.49 -7.05 19.09
CA GLU A 511 -42.72 -6.26 18.96
C GLU A 511 -43.57 -6.43 20.22
N LYS A 512 -44.08 -5.32 20.74
CA LYS A 512 -44.91 -5.33 21.93
C LYS A 512 -46.31 -5.83 21.56
N LYS A 513 -46.72 -6.95 22.14
CA LYS A 513 -48.04 -7.55 21.92
C LYS A 513 -49.19 -6.81 22.59
#